data_AF-A0A9N9XME6-F1
#
_entry.id   AF-A0A9N9XME6-F1
#
_cell.length_a   1.000
_cell.length_b   1.000
_cell.length_c   1.000
_cell.angle_alpha   90.00
_cell.angle_beta   90.00
_cell.angle_gamma   90.00
#
_symmetry.space_group_name_H-M   'P 1'
#
loop_
_entity.id
_entity.type
_entity.pdbx_description
1 polymer ?
#
loop_
_entity_poly.entity_id
_entity_poly.type
_entity_poly.pdbx_seq_one_letter_code
_entity_poly.pdbx_strand_id
1 'polypeptide(L)'
;MWPVIFTALRTYAPYVTLPFAAVVGIIGYNLENLLSDKYTPYNKSIEEQRQERLLGDGSLEEPANVEKLIYKANILDKNLSPSLS
;
A
#
# COMPACT_ATOMS: atom_id res chain seq x y z
N MET A 1 -42.62 17.59 -38.86
CA MET A 1 -41.17 17.37 -39.09
C MET A 1 -40.38 17.37 -37.77
N TRP A 2 -40.57 18.35 -36.89
CA TRP A 2 -39.95 18.43 -35.56
C TRP A 2 -40.17 17.20 -34.64
N PRO A 3 -41.37 16.58 -34.58
CA PRO A 3 -41.59 15.39 -33.77
C PRO A 3 -40.74 14.18 -34.24
N VAL A 4 -40.55 14.05 -35.55
CA VAL A 4 -39.74 12.98 -36.15
C VAL A 4 -38.27 13.12 -35.76
N ILE A 5 -37.76 14.37 -35.74
CA ILE A 5 -36.40 14.68 -35.31
C ILE A 5 -36.19 14.31 -33.84
N PHE A 6 -37.13 14.66 -32.95
CA PHE A 6 -37.02 14.30 -31.53
C PHE A 6 -37.15 12.79 -31.27
N THR A 7 -38.03 12.09 -32.00
CA THR A 7 -38.13 10.65 -31.90
C THR A 7 -36.84 9.97 -32.35
N ALA A 8 -36.23 10.44 -33.44
CA ALA A 8 -34.93 9.95 -33.90
C ALA A 8 -33.83 10.21 -32.86
N LEU A 9 -33.72 11.43 -32.34
CA LEU A 9 -32.77 11.80 -31.29
C LEU A 9 -32.89 10.90 -30.06
N ARG A 10 -34.11 10.66 -29.54
CA ARG A 10 -34.33 9.78 -28.39
C ARG A 10 -33.97 8.33 -28.68
N THR A 11 -34.28 7.85 -29.88
CA THR A 11 -34.06 6.43 -30.26
C THR A 11 -32.58 6.14 -30.46
N TYR A 12 -31.84 7.07 -31.08
CA TYR A 12 -30.41 6.88 -31.37
C TYR A 12 -29.47 7.43 -30.29
N ALA A 13 -29.97 8.23 -29.34
CA ALA A 13 -29.17 8.78 -28.25
C ALA A 13 -28.32 7.71 -27.53
N PRO A 14 -28.84 6.55 -27.09
CA PRO A 14 -28.03 5.55 -26.38
C PRO A 14 -26.84 5.02 -27.19
N TYR A 15 -26.98 4.97 -28.53
CA TYR A 15 -25.93 4.46 -29.41
C TYR A 15 -24.82 5.48 -29.65
N VAL A 16 -25.11 6.78 -29.50
CA VAL A 16 -24.17 7.87 -29.76
C VAL A 16 -23.55 8.40 -28.46
N THR A 17 -24.30 8.38 -27.35
CA THR A 17 -23.85 8.96 -26.08
C THR A 17 -22.66 8.21 -25.49
N LEU A 18 -22.67 6.88 -25.52
CA LEU A 18 -21.58 6.08 -24.96
C LEU A 18 -20.25 6.27 -25.69
N PRO A 19 -20.16 6.14 -27.03
CA PRO A 19 -18.90 6.39 -27.73
C PRO A 19 -18.45 7.84 -27.60
N PHE A 20 -19.39 8.80 -27.62
CA PHE A 20 -19.05 10.21 -27.40
C PHE A 20 -18.47 10.46 -26.00
N ALA A 21 -19.09 9.91 -24.96
CA ALA A 21 -18.59 10.02 -23.58
C ALA A 21 -17.20 9.38 -23.43
N ALA A 22 -16.96 8.24 -24.08
CA ALA A 22 -15.64 7.60 -24.07
C ALA A 22 -14.56 8.52 -24.70
N VAL A 23 -14.85 9.14 -25.84
CA VAL A 23 -13.93 10.08 -26.50
C VAL A 23 -13.66 11.29 -25.61
N VAL A 24 -14.71 11.89 -25.03
CA VAL A 24 -14.56 13.02 -24.10
C VAL A 24 -13.74 12.62 -22.87
N GLY A 25 -13.95 11.41 -22.33
CA GLY A 25 -13.17 10.88 -21.21
C GLY A 25 -11.69 10.71 -21.55
N ILE A 26 -11.37 10.19 -22.74
CA ILE A 26 -9.98 10.06 -23.21
C ILE A 26 -9.34 11.44 -23.33
N ILE A 27 -10.04 12.42 -23.93
CA ILE A 27 -9.52 13.79 -24.07
C ILE A 27 -9.30 14.41 -22.69
N GLY A 28 -10.27 14.27 -21.78
CA GLY A 28 -10.20 14.75 -20.41
C GLY A 28 -9.02 14.16 -19.65
N TYR A 29 -8.78 12.85 -19.76
CA TYR A 29 -7.64 12.18 -19.14
C TYR A 29 -6.30 12.70 -19.65
N ASN A 30 -6.17 12.95 -20.96
CA ASN A 30 -4.96 13.51 -21.54
C ASN A 30 -4.74 14.96 -21.11
N LEU A 31 -5.81 15.76 -21.04
CA LEU A 31 -5.76 17.15 -20.57
C LEU A 31 -5.41 17.24 -19.08
N GLU A 32 -6.01 16.39 -18.25
CA GLU A 32 -5.69 16.28 -16.83
C GLU A 32 -4.22 15.89 -16.66
N ASN A 33 -3.71 14.95 -17.46
CA ASN A 33 -2.31 14.56 -17.38
C ASN A 33 -1.33 15.67 -17.81
N LEU A 34 -1.75 16.58 -18.69
CA LEU A 34 -0.93 17.71 -19.13
C LEU A 34 -0.99 18.89 -18.16
N LEU A 35 -2.14 19.11 -17.51
CA LEU A 35 -2.37 20.23 -16.60
C LEU A 35 -2.06 19.90 -15.13
N SER A 36 -2.15 18.63 -14.74
CA SER A 36 -1.88 18.18 -13.38
C SER A 36 -0.37 17.93 -13.21
N ASP A 37 0.27 18.74 -12.38
CA ASP A 37 1.60 18.42 -11.83
C ASP A 37 1.47 17.17 -10.95
N LYS A 38 1.62 15.98 -11.55
CA LYS A 38 1.62 14.67 -10.87
C LYS A 38 2.86 14.42 -10.01
N TYR A 39 3.57 15.46 -9.61
CA TYR A 39 4.70 15.35 -8.71
C TYR A 39 4.21 15.40 -7.27
N THR A 40 3.47 14.37 -6.85
CA THR A 40 3.29 14.10 -5.42
C THR A 40 4.56 13.44 -4.92
N PRO A 41 5.40 14.13 -4.11
CA PRO A 41 6.57 13.50 -3.54
C PRO A 41 6.11 12.30 -2.70
N TYR A 42 6.73 11.15 -2.96
CA TYR A 42 6.44 9.95 -2.21
C TYR A 42 6.80 10.16 -0.74
N ASN A 43 5.79 10.11 0.12
CA ASN A 43 5.96 10.04 1.56
C ASN A 43 5.82 8.57 1.96
N LYS A 44 6.85 8.04 2.63
CA LYS A 44 6.80 6.68 3.20
C LYS A 44 5.53 6.52 4.04
N SER A 45 4.82 5.43 3.85
CA SER A 45 3.70 5.05 4.69
C SER A 45 4.15 4.89 6.15
N ILE A 46 3.22 5.02 7.09
CA ILE A 46 3.53 4.84 8.52
C ILE A 46 4.05 3.42 8.80
N GLU A 47 3.62 2.43 8.03
CA GLU A 47 4.10 1.06 8.11
C GLU A 47 5.55 0.93 7.64
N GLU A 48 5.91 1.51 6.49
CA GLU A 48 7.29 1.52 5.99
C GLU A 48 8.22 2.26 6.96
N GLN A 49 7.78 3.41 7.51
CA GLN A 49 8.55 4.13 8.53
C GLN A 49 8.73 3.30 9.81
N ARG A 50 7.71 2.52 10.19
CA ARG A 50 7.80 1.62 11.36
C ARG A 50 8.78 0.49 11.09
N GLN A 51 8.71 -0.14 9.92
CA GLN A 51 9.62 -1.21 9.52
C GLN A 51 11.06 -0.69 9.44
N GLU A 52 11.28 0.49 8.87
CA GLU A 52 12.60 1.12 8.83
C GLU A 52 13.16 1.38 10.24
N ARG A 53 12.33 1.81 11.19
CA ARG A 53 12.73 1.93 12.61
C ARG A 53 13.10 0.59 13.23
N LEU A 54 12.30 -0.45 12.98
CA LEU A 54 12.56 -1.81 13.50
C LEU A 54 13.82 -2.45 12.88
N LEU A 55 14.12 -2.12 11.62
CA LEU A 55 15.29 -2.62 10.90
C LEU A 55 16.56 -1.82 11.22
N GLY A 56 16.43 -0.51 11.48
CA GLY A 56 17.55 0.39 11.81
C GLY A 56 17.98 0.36 13.29
N ASP A 57 17.14 -0.16 14.18
CA ASP A 57 17.57 -0.52 15.54
C ASP A 57 18.50 -1.74 15.41
N GLY A 58 19.81 -1.49 15.37
CA GLY A 58 20.94 -2.40 15.07
C GLY A 58 21.03 -3.74 15.83
N SER A 59 20.01 -4.11 16.59
CA SER A 59 19.74 -5.45 17.11
C SER A 59 19.71 -6.56 16.03
N LEU A 60 19.49 -6.21 14.76
CA LEU A 60 19.44 -7.15 13.63
C LEU A 60 20.67 -7.09 12.70
N GLU A 61 21.60 -6.16 12.91
CA GLU A 61 22.78 -5.99 12.03
C GLU A 61 23.83 -7.09 12.20
N GLU A 62 23.84 -7.78 13.35
CA GLU A 62 24.76 -8.90 13.60
C GLU A 62 23.99 -10.23 13.76
N PRO A 63 23.53 -10.88 12.67
CA PRO A 63 22.91 -12.20 12.74
C PRO A 63 23.86 -13.29 13.28
N ALA A 64 25.15 -12.97 13.40
CA ALA A 64 26.19 -13.85 13.92
C ALA A 64 26.49 -13.65 15.42
N ASN A 65 26.05 -12.53 16.03
CA ASN A 65 26.32 -12.19 17.43
C ASN A 65 25.06 -12.34 18.29
N VAL A 66 24.44 -13.51 18.17
CA VAL A 66 23.36 -13.92 19.07
C VAL A 66 23.97 -14.68 20.23
N GLU A 67 23.69 -14.25 21.47
CA GLU A 67 24.06 -15.02 22.65
C GLU A 67 23.42 -16.41 22.52
N LYS A 68 24.26 -17.44 22.34
CA LYS A 68 23.78 -18.81 22.19
C LYS A 68 22.94 -19.13 23.43
N LEU A 69 21.67 -19.51 23.23
CA LEU A 69 20.76 -19.97 24.27
C LEU A 69 21.21 -21.34 24.80
N ILE A 70 22.41 -21.38 25.38
CA ILE A 70 22.87 -22.49 26.20
C ILE A 70 22.28 -22.23 27.57
N TYR A 71 21.50 -23.19 28.06
CA TYR A 71 21.09 -23.21 29.44
C TYR A 71 22.34 -23.31 30.33
N LYS A 72 22.78 -22.18 30.90
CA LYS A 72 23.98 -22.08 31.74
C LYS A 72 23.76 -22.55 33.18
N ALA A 73 22.54 -22.95 33.55
CA ALA A 73 22.28 -23.42 34.91
C ALA A 73 22.83 -24.83 35.07
N ASN A 74 23.60 -25.03 36.14
CA ASN A 74 24.16 -26.33 36.48
C ASN A 74 23.02 -27.29 36.88
N ILE A 75 23.05 -28.55 36.46
CA ILE A 75 22.03 -29.56 36.82
C ILE A 75 21.89 -29.70 38.35
N LEU A 76 22.95 -29.35 39.08
CA LEU A 76 22.99 -29.35 40.55
C LEU A 76 22.11 -28.25 41.18
N ASP A 77 22.00 -27.07 40.56
CA ASP A 77 21.17 -25.97 41.08
C ASP A 77 19.67 -26.30 40.99
N LYS A 78 19.28 -27.20 40.09
CA LYS A 78 17.89 -27.62 39.90
C LYS A 78 17.38 -28.53 41.03
N ASN A 79 18.28 -29.16 41.79
CA ASN A 79 17.93 -30.13 42.83
C ASN A 79 18.22 -29.63 44.25
N LEU A 80 18.68 -28.38 44.41
CA LEU A 80 18.83 -27.79 45.75
C LEU A 80 17.45 -27.36 46.25
N SER A 81 17.08 -27.85 47.43
CA SER A 81 15.90 -27.37 48.14
C SER A 81 16.08 -25.88 48.48
N PRO A 82 15.02 -25.05 48.44
CA PRO A 82 15.09 -23.61 48.72
C PRO A 82 15.72 -23.22 50.07
N SER A 83 15.90 -24.18 50.98
CA SER A 83 16.52 -24.02 52.29
C SER A 83 18.05 -24.10 52.30
N LEU A 84 18.69 -24.44 51.17
CA LEU A 84 20.16 -24.59 51.06
C LEU A 84 20.78 -23.67 49.99
N SER A 85 20.01 -22.72 49.46
CA SER A 85 20.50 -21.71 48.52
C SER A 85 20.96 -20.43 49.22
#